data_AF-A0A1J3GNS4-F1
#
_entry.id   AF-A0A1J3GNS4-F1
#
_cell.length_a   1.000
_cell.length_b   1.000
_cell.length_c   1.000
_cell.angle_alpha   90.00
_cell.angle_beta   90.00
_cell.angle_gamma   90.00
#
_symmetry.space_group_name_H-M   'P 1'
#
loop_
_entity.id
_entity.type
_entity.pdbx_description
1 polymer ?
#
loop_
_entity_poly.entity_id
_entity_poly.type
_entity_poly.pdbx_seq_one_letter_code
_entity_poly.pdbx_strand_id
1 'polypeptide(L)'
;ETSQHTVNEEMDELSESLNYVRGFMYEKDVTYMDFLNRVRTGELKLKSKGQWDVPHPWLNLFVPKSQISKFDNGIFKGIILRNNITSGPV
;
A
#
# COMPACT_ATOMS: atom_id res chain seq x y z
N GLU A 1 -1.45 2.34 -31.03
CA GLU A 1 -2.59 2.46 -30.09
C GLU A 1 -2.73 1.14 -29.37
N THR A 2 -2.17 1.01 -28.18
CA THR A 2 -2.50 -0.10 -27.28
C THR A 2 -3.92 0.18 -26.79
N SER A 3 -4.90 -0.61 -27.22
CA SER A 3 -6.29 -0.37 -26.86
C SER A 3 -6.52 -0.73 -25.39
N GLN A 4 -7.43 -0.04 -24.71
CA GLN A 4 -7.83 -0.37 -23.34
C GLN A 4 -8.20 -1.85 -23.18
N HIS A 5 -8.72 -2.46 -24.24
CA HIS A 5 -9.08 -3.87 -24.31
C HIS A 5 -7.88 -4.78 -24.05
N THR A 6 -6.75 -4.54 -24.72
CA THR A 6 -5.53 -5.34 -24.56
C THR A 6 -5.01 -5.25 -23.13
N VAL A 7 -5.04 -4.06 -22.53
CA VAL A 7 -4.65 -3.87 -21.12
C VAL A 7 -5.56 -4.67 -20.18
N ASN A 8 -6.88 -4.64 -20.41
CA ASN A 8 -7.83 -5.37 -19.58
C ASN A 8 -7.62 -6.90 -19.69
N GLU A 9 -7.43 -7.43 -20.91
CA GLU A 9 -7.15 -8.86 -21.12
C GLU A 9 -5.88 -9.29 -20.39
N GLU A 10 -4.78 -8.54 -20.52
CA GLU A 10 -3.53 -8.83 -19.81
C GLU A 10 -3.70 -8.77 -18.29
N MET A 11 -4.48 -7.82 -17.77
CA MET A 11 -4.75 -7.68 -16.34
C MET A 11 -5.60 -8.84 -15.80
N ASP A 12 -6.59 -9.30 -16.55
CA ASP A 12 -7.42 -10.45 -16.19
C ASP A 12 -6.54 -11.72 -16.11
N GLU A 13 -5.74 -12.00 -17.16
CA GLU A 13 -4.83 -13.15 -17.20
C GLU A 13 -3.82 -13.16 -16.03
N LEU A 14 -3.23 -12.01 -15.70
CA LEU A 14 -2.30 -11.90 -14.57
C LEU A 14 -3.00 -12.13 -13.24
N SER A 15 -4.24 -11.65 -13.10
CA SER A 15 -5.02 -11.72 -11.87
C SER A 15 -5.51 -13.13 -11.55
N GLU A 16 -5.76 -13.97 -12.57
CA GLU A 16 -6.17 -15.37 -12.38
C GLU A 16 -5.18 -16.20 -11.53
N SER A 17 -3.89 -15.85 -11.57
CA SER A 17 -2.85 -16.55 -10.81
C SER A 17 -2.77 -16.16 -9.33
N LEU A 18 -3.49 -15.11 -8.92
CA LEU A 18 -3.40 -14.53 -7.58
C LEU A 18 -4.43 -15.14 -6.63
N ASN A 19 -4.09 -15.21 -5.34
CA ASN A 19 -4.96 -15.76 -4.28
C ASN A 19 -5.46 -14.66 -3.33
N TYR A 20 -6.06 -13.61 -3.87
CA TYR A 20 -6.72 -12.55 -3.09
C TYR A 20 -8.17 -12.91 -2.77
N VAL A 21 -8.80 -12.16 -1.86
CA VAL A 21 -10.20 -12.39 -1.50
C VAL A 21 -11.10 -11.98 -2.66
N ARG A 22 -11.93 -12.91 -3.15
CA ARG A 22 -12.87 -12.65 -4.26
C ARG A 22 -13.76 -11.45 -3.95
N GLY A 23 -13.90 -10.54 -4.92
CA GLY A 23 -14.69 -9.31 -4.78
C GLY A 23 -13.96 -8.13 -4.15
N PHE A 24 -12.69 -8.28 -3.75
CA PHE A 24 -11.85 -7.21 -3.21
C PHE A 24 -10.77 -6.74 -4.22
N MET A 25 -11.12 -6.70 -5.50
CA MET A 25 -10.31 -6.11 -6.56
C MET A 25 -10.78 -4.67 -6.81
N TYR A 26 -9.84 -3.73 -6.84
CA TYR A 26 -10.12 -2.32 -7.07
C TYR A 26 -9.17 -1.80 -8.13
N GLU A 27 -9.73 -1.11 -9.12
CA GLU A 27 -9.00 -0.60 -10.27
C GLU A 27 -9.23 0.90 -10.41
N LYS A 28 -8.24 1.59 -10.98
CA LYS A 28 -8.35 3.00 -11.31
C LYS A 28 -7.45 3.32 -12.50
N ASP A 29 -8.07 3.79 -13.57
CA ASP A 29 -7.35 4.31 -14.74
C ASP A 29 -6.94 5.77 -14.50
N VAL A 30 -5.65 6.07 -14.69
CA VAL A 30 -5.03 7.38 -14.42
C VAL A 30 -3.88 7.64 -15.37
N THR A 31 -3.49 8.90 -15.53
CA THR A 31 -2.28 9.23 -16.27
C THR A 31 -1.03 8.71 -15.56
N TYR A 32 0.02 8.46 -16.33
CA TYR A 32 1.33 8.08 -15.80
C TYR A 32 1.83 9.03 -14.71
N MET A 33 1.66 10.34 -14.93
CA MET A 33 2.12 11.36 -13.98
C MET A 33 1.27 11.42 -12.71
N ASP A 34 -0.04 11.22 -12.81
CA ASP A 34 -0.91 11.14 -11.63
C ASP A 34 -0.53 9.94 -10.75
N PHE A 35 -0.17 8.80 -11.35
CA PHE A 35 0.30 7.63 -10.60
C PHE A 35 1.64 7.88 -9.89
N LEU A 36 2.61 8.49 -10.59
CA LEU A 36 3.91 8.81 -10.00
C LEU A 36 3.78 9.85 -8.86
N ASN A 37 2.89 10.82 -9.01
CA ASN A 37 2.68 11.91 -8.05
C ASN A 37 1.58 11.62 -7.00
N ARG A 38 1.11 10.37 -6.89
CA ARG A 38 -0.06 10.00 -6.08
C ARG A 38 -0.01 10.39 -4.60
N VAL A 39 1.18 10.57 -4.02
CA VAL A 39 1.36 10.95 -2.61
C VAL A 39 1.04 12.43 -2.36
N ARG A 40 1.16 13.28 -3.38
CA ARG A 40 1.01 14.75 -3.25
C ARG A 40 -0.33 15.18 -2.70
N THR A 41 -1.42 14.52 -3.10
CA THR A 41 -2.76 14.81 -2.58
C THR A 41 -2.84 14.54 -1.07
N GLY A 42 -2.21 13.46 -0.60
CA GLY A 42 -2.13 13.11 0.82
C GLY A 42 -1.30 14.14 1.61
N GLU A 43 -0.14 14.52 1.08
CA GLU A 43 0.70 15.59 1.66
C GLU A 43 -0.10 16.88 1.85
N LEU A 44 -0.74 17.39 0.79
CA LEU A 44 -1.51 18.65 0.86
C LEU A 44 -2.65 18.57 1.88
N LYS A 45 -3.31 17.41 1.98
CA LYS A 45 -4.38 17.17 2.96
C LYS A 45 -3.86 17.13 4.40
N LEU A 46 -2.66 16.62 4.64
CA LEU A 46 -2.04 16.62 5.97
C LEU A 46 -1.50 18.01 6.32
N LYS A 47 -0.92 18.73 5.35
CA LYS A 47 -0.48 20.12 5.51
C LYS A 47 -1.63 21.04 5.93
N SER A 48 -2.80 20.93 5.28
CA SER A 48 -3.96 21.74 5.65
C SER A 48 -4.51 21.45 7.06
N LYS A 49 -4.14 20.30 7.64
CA LYS A 49 -4.49 19.89 9.01
C LYS A 49 -3.39 20.16 10.03
N GLY A 50 -2.25 20.74 9.63
CA GLY A 50 -1.08 20.91 10.49
C GLY A 50 -0.44 19.58 10.91
N GLN A 51 -0.72 18.52 10.17
CA GLN A 51 -0.32 17.15 10.47
C GLN A 51 0.91 16.70 9.67
N TRP A 52 1.42 17.55 8.77
CA TRP A 52 2.59 17.24 7.94
C TRP A 52 3.92 17.67 8.56
N ASP A 53 3.96 18.75 9.32
CA ASP A 53 5.20 19.30 9.91
C ASP A 53 5.35 18.88 11.39
N VAL A 54 5.14 17.59 11.65
CA VAL A 54 5.24 16.96 12.99
C VAL A 54 6.41 15.96 13.03
N PRO A 55 6.83 15.45 14.20
CA PRO A 55 7.79 14.35 14.25
C PRO A 55 7.21 13.05 13.68
N HIS A 56 7.92 12.40 12.74
CA HIS A 56 7.52 11.14 12.11
C HIS A 56 8.46 10.01 12.56
N PRO A 57 8.16 9.27 13.64
CA PRO A 57 9.02 8.20 14.16
C PRO A 57 8.88 6.91 13.32
N TRP A 58 9.16 7.00 12.02
CA TRP A 58 9.10 5.86 11.10
C TRP A 58 10.27 4.90 11.30
N LEU A 59 10.02 3.61 11.07
CA LEU A 59 11.03 2.55 11.09
C LEU A 59 11.04 1.84 9.74
N ASN A 60 12.14 1.98 9.00
CA ASN A 60 12.33 1.38 7.68
C ASN A 60 13.42 0.30 7.76
N LEU A 61 13.09 -0.93 7.35
CA LEU A 61 13.98 -2.10 7.51
C LEU A 61 13.97 -2.97 6.26
N PHE A 62 15.12 -3.55 5.93
CA PHE A 62 15.21 -4.69 5.01
C PHE A 62 15.16 -6.00 5.81
N VAL A 63 14.22 -6.89 5.47
CA VAL A 63 14.02 -8.18 6.16
C VAL A 63 14.28 -9.33 5.18
N PRO A 64 15.13 -10.32 5.53
CA PRO A 64 15.35 -11.48 4.68
C PRO A 64 14.06 -12.28 4.44
N LYS A 65 13.88 -12.79 3.21
CA LYS A 65 12.73 -13.65 2.85
C LYS A 65 12.56 -14.84 3.80
N SER A 66 13.66 -15.46 4.22
CA SER A 66 13.62 -16.60 5.15
C SER A 66 13.02 -16.26 6.51
N GLN A 67 13.02 -14.97 6.90
CA GLN A 67 12.58 -14.51 8.22
C GLN A 67 11.23 -13.78 8.20
N ILE A 68 10.64 -13.50 7.03
CA ILE A 68 9.47 -12.62 6.92
C ILE A 68 8.25 -13.15 7.68
N SER A 69 8.02 -14.47 7.70
CA SER A 69 6.92 -15.07 8.46
C SER A 69 7.14 -14.98 9.98
N LYS A 70 8.39 -15.08 10.44
CA LYS A 70 8.73 -14.88 11.86
C LYS A 70 8.56 -13.41 12.26
N PHE A 71 8.94 -12.50 11.37
CA PHE A 71 8.73 -11.06 11.53
C PHE A 71 7.23 -10.72 11.62
N ASP A 72 6.39 -11.26 10.72
CA ASP A 72 4.94 -11.07 10.75
C ASP A 72 4.32 -11.52 12.08
N ASN A 73 4.65 -12.72 12.55
CA ASN A 73 4.15 -13.24 13.83
C ASN A 73 4.62 -12.43 15.04
N GLY A 74 5.88 -11.97 15.03
CA GLY A 74 6.45 -11.21 16.15
C GLY A 74 5.99 -9.75 16.20
N ILE A 75 5.90 -9.10 15.04
CA ILE A 75 5.65 -7.67 14.93
C ILE A 75 4.16 -7.39 14.67
N PHE A 76 3.61 -7.83 13.54
CA PHE A 76 2.22 -7.49 13.17
C PHE A 76 1.20 -8.21 14.05
N LYS A 77 1.28 -9.54 14.14
CA LYS A 77 0.37 -10.35 14.99
C LYS A 77 0.77 -10.34 16.48
N GLY A 78 1.97 -9.86 16.77
CA GLY A 78 2.51 -9.74 18.12
C GLY A 78 2.40 -8.32 18.65
N ILE A 79 3.46 -7.53 18.54
CA ILE A 79 3.57 -6.19 19.14
C ILE A 79 2.43 -5.26 18.70
N ILE A 80 2.18 -5.12 17.40
CA ILE A 80 1.19 -4.17 16.86
C ILE A 80 -0.22 -4.56 17.31
N LEU A 81 -0.61 -5.83 17.11
CA LEU A 81 -1.93 -6.33 17.50
C LEU A 81 -2.15 -6.25 19.03
N ARG A 82 -1.17 -6.64 19.84
CA ARG A 82 -1.28 -6.62 21.31
C ARG A 82 -1.40 -5.21 21.89
N ASN A 83 -0.78 -4.23 21.24
CA ASN A 83 -0.85 -2.82 21.67
C ASN A 83 -2.01 -2.06 21.00
N ASN A 84 -2.87 -2.74 20.22
CA ASN A 84 -3.99 -2.14 19.49
C ASN A 84 -3.59 -0.90 18.68
N ILE A 85 -2.44 -0.96 18.02
CA ILE A 85 -1.96 0.11 17.15
C ILE A 85 -2.71 -0.02 15.81
N THR A 86 -3.78 0.78 15.65
CA THR A 86 -4.70 0.71 14.50
C THR A 86 -4.36 1.69 13.38
N SER A 87 -3.46 2.63 13.64
CA SER A 87 -2.93 3.58 12.66
C SER A 87 -1.44 3.82 12.90
N GLY A 88 -0.68 4.10 11.85
CA GLY A 88 0.67 4.63 12.01
C GLY A 88 0.65 6.01 12.68
N PRO A 89 1.77 6.45 13.26
CA PRO A 89 1.99 7.89 13.40
C PRO A 89 1.83 8.51 12.01
N VAL A 90 1.17 9.67 11.96
CA VAL A 90 0.92 10.43 10.72
C VAL A 90 2.16 10.43 9.82
#